data_AF-A0A6M1ZUN5-F1
#
_entry.id   AF-A0A6M1ZUN5-F1
#
_cell.length_a   1.000
_cell.length_b   1.000
_cell.length_c   1.000
_cell.angle_alpha   90.00
_cell.angle_beta   90.00
_cell.angle_gamma   90.00
#
_symmetry.space_group_name_H-M   'P 1'
#
loop_
_entity.id
_entity.type
_entity.pdbx_description
1 polymer ?
#
loop_
_entity_poly.entity_id
_entity_poly.type
_entity_poly.pdbx_seq_one_letter_code
_entity_poly.pdbx_strand_id
1 'polypeptide(L)'
;MNPSVLKYYNDKSFEDVIIFDKEKMDFEKAKSLCFSFPKAWAELCQINKDLRIEFYRDYLLKILPYKPNVYSFIYDFFSYLENLDVVFFKKNKTDNYECELVYSLKDIDTFFRGKEPLEEIEIKNINASFEMLLPRDYLTFLKVHKSFSKNDDTGVFDGRILKDMQNEFINFVENKNSQIRSDSFFIDPKTLIPFYQCYNKESFQCFFTQWFPIEEMGNVYYSGLDNQISDYHNMLNSSETLSFKSFLDWLIFYMDVFSL
;
A
#
# COMPACT_ATOMS: atom_id res chain seq x y z
N MET A 1 -6.95 20.23 5.96
CA MET A 1 -5.87 19.28 5.66
C MET A 1 -4.98 19.21 6.89
N ASN A 2 -4.68 18.01 7.36
CA ASN A 2 -3.96 17.77 8.60
C ASN A 2 -2.53 18.38 8.55
N PRO A 3 -1.97 18.94 9.65
CA PRO A 3 -0.64 19.54 9.68
C PRO A 3 0.51 18.63 9.21
N SER A 4 0.44 17.32 9.49
CA SER A 4 1.41 16.30 9.03
C SER A 4 1.45 16.22 7.51
N VAL A 5 0.29 16.28 6.87
CA VAL A 5 0.17 16.26 5.40
C VAL A 5 0.79 17.51 4.81
N LEU A 6 0.48 18.68 5.38
CA LEU A 6 1.09 19.95 4.96
C LEU A 6 2.61 19.92 5.14
N LYS A 7 3.11 19.39 6.27
CA LYS A 7 4.54 19.25 6.54
C LYS A 7 5.22 18.37 5.51
N TYR A 8 4.62 17.22 5.17
CA TYR A 8 5.16 16.30 4.18
C TYR A 8 5.27 16.94 2.79
N TYR A 9 4.19 17.54 2.29
CA TYR A 9 4.20 18.13 0.95
C TYR A 9 4.91 19.49 0.85
N ASN A 10 5.22 20.14 1.99
CA ASN A 10 6.07 21.32 2.03
C ASN A 10 7.58 20.98 2.13
N ASP A 11 7.94 19.68 2.14
CA ASP A 11 9.34 19.27 2.07
C ASP A 11 9.97 19.73 0.74
N LYS A 12 11.25 20.11 0.79
CA LYS A 12 12.05 20.51 -0.37
C LYS A 12 12.28 19.37 -1.37
N SER A 13 11.88 18.15 -1.04
CA SER A 13 11.87 17.02 -1.98
C SER A 13 10.83 17.14 -3.10
N PHE A 14 9.88 18.07 -2.99
CA PHE A 14 8.88 18.34 -4.02
C PHE A 14 9.18 19.66 -4.75
N GLU A 15 9.11 19.62 -6.08
CA GLU A 15 9.22 20.82 -6.91
C GLU A 15 7.90 21.59 -6.95
N ASP A 16 6.76 20.89 -6.98
CA ASP A 16 5.43 21.50 -6.99
C ASP A 16 4.38 20.54 -6.44
N VAL A 17 3.37 21.11 -5.77
CA VAL A 17 2.27 20.38 -5.14
C VAL A 17 0.98 21.16 -5.33
N ILE A 18 -0.05 20.47 -5.82
CA ILE A 18 -1.38 21.03 -6.07
C ILE A 18 -2.42 20.13 -5.39
N ILE A 19 -3.17 20.69 -4.44
CA ILE A 19 -4.37 20.04 -3.93
C ILE A 19 -5.47 20.23 -4.96
N PHE A 20 -6.10 19.14 -5.39
CA PHE A 20 -7.19 19.20 -6.35
C PHE A 20 -8.36 19.98 -5.79
N ASP A 21 -8.76 21.02 -6.52
CA ASP A 21 -9.87 21.89 -6.17
C ASP A 21 -10.71 22.11 -7.44
N LYS A 22 -11.95 21.64 -7.41
CA LYS A 22 -12.87 21.70 -8.56
C LYS A 22 -13.18 23.13 -9.00
N GLU A 23 -13.03 24.11 -8.11
CA GLU A 23 -13.27 25.51 -8.44
C GLU A 23 -12.10 26.11 -9.24
N LYS A 24 -10.93 25.45 -9.22
CA LYS A 24 -9.68 25.92 -9.84
C LYS A 24 -9.22 25.04 -11.01
N MET A 25 -9.66 23.78 -11.05
CA MET A 25 -9.21 22.80 -12.03
C MET A 25 -10.33 21.79 -12.35
N ASP A 26 -10.67 21.67 -13.62
CA ASP A 26 -11.56 20.63 -14.12
C ASP A 26 -10.81 19.31 -14.39
N PHE A 27 -11.57 18.28 -14.76
CA PHE A 27 -11.02 16.95 -15.01
C PHE A 27 -10.03 16.92 -16.19
N GLU A 28 -10.33 17.61 -17.29
CA GLU A 28 -9.47 17.59 -18.49
C GLU A 28 -8.12 18.27 -18.22
N LYS A 29 -8.13 19.39 -17.50
CA LYS A 29 -6.90 20.05 -17.05
C LYS A 29 -6.12 19.16 -16.08
N ALA A 30 -6.77 18.52 -15.12
CA ALA A 30 -6.11 17.60 -14.20
C ALA A 30 -5.49 16.38 -14.92
N LYS A 31 -6.21 15.82 -15.89
CA LYS A 31 -5.74 14.71 -16.73
C LYS A 31 -4.55 15.10 -17.61
N SER A 32 -4.48 16.37 -18.04
CA SER A 32 -3.33 16.90 -18.77
C SER A 32 -2.07 17.02 -17.89
N LEU A 33 -2.23 17.18 -16.57
CA LEU A 33 -1.12 17.16 -15.62
C LEU A 33 -0.68 15.71 -15.33
N CYS A 34 -1.64 14.85 -14.99
CA CYS A 34 -1.42 13.45 -14.68
C CYS A 34 -2.36 12.58 -15.53
N PHE A 35 -1.83 11.93 -16.56
CA PHE A 35 -2.62 11.17 -17.53
C PHE A 35 -3.45 10.04 -16.88
N SER A 36 -2.92 9.45 -15.80
CA SER A 36 -3.57 8.37 -15.05
C SER A 36 -4.58 8.87 -14.01
N PHE A 37 -4.86 10.17 -13.94
CA PHE A 37 -5.80 10.73 -12.97
C PHE A 37 -7.21 10.13 -13.13
N PRO A 38 -7.75 9.45 -12.11
CA PRO A 38 -9.05 8.80 -12.22
C PRO A 38 -10.20 9.79 -12.24
N LYS A 39 -11.12 9.62 -13.20
CA LYS A 39 -12.36 10.42 -13.23
C LYS A 39 -13.17 10.28 -11.94
N ALA A 40 -13.21 9.07 -11.37
CA ALA A 40 -13.88 8.79 -10.11
C ALA A 40 -13.34 9.65 -8.95
N TRP A 41 -12.03 9.95 -8.93
CA TRP A 41 -11.45 10.83 -7.91
C TRP A 41 -11.85 12.29 -8.13
N ALA A 42 -11.94 12.74 -9.38
CA ALA A 42 -12.46 14.08 -9.69
C ALA A 42 -13.93 14.22 -9.26
N GLU A 43 -14.76 13.20 -9.49
CA GLU A 43 -16.17 13.14 -9.08
C GLU A 43 -16.30 13.09 -7.56
N LEU A 44 -15.46 12.31 -6.87
CA LEU A 44 -15.39 12.23 -5.41
C LEU A 44 -15.11 13.60 -4.77
N CYS A 45 -14.22 14.40 -5.39
CA CYS A 45 -13.90 15.75 -4.96
C CYS A 45 -15.06 16.76 -5.16
N GLN A 46 -16.11 16.41 -5.89
CA GLN A 46 -17.29 17.26 -6.06
C GLN A 46 -18.26 17.19 -4.89
N ILE A 47 -18.21 16.09 -4.14
CA ILE A 47 -19.04 15.80 -2.98
C ILE A 47 -18.50 16.60 -1.78
N ASN A 48 -19.41 16.98 -0.87
CA ASN A 48 -19.00 17.56 0.40
C ASN A 48 -18.12 16.57 1.19
N LYS A 49 -17.35 17.12 2.12
CA LYS A 49 -16.31 16.39 2.85
C LYS A 49 -16.84 15.15 3.60
N ASP A 50 -17.92 15.28 4.35
CA ASP A 50 -18.41 14.19 5.20
C ASP A 50 -19.00 13.04 4.37
N LEU A 51 -19.78 13.36 3.34
CA LEU A 51 -20.32 12.36 2.41
C LEU A 51 -19.23 11.73 1.56
N ARG A 52 -18.12 12.44 1.29
CA ARG A 52 -16.96 11.89 0.59
C ARG A 52 -16.35 10.73 1.37
N ILE A 53 -16.14 10.93 2.67
CA ILE A 53 -15.60 9.92 3.59
C ILE A 53 -16.55 8.72 3.65
N GLU A 54 -17.85 8.97 3.82
CA GLU A 54 -18.87 7.92 3.85
C GLU A 54 -18.91 7.11 2.55
N PHE A 55 -18.99 7.79 1.41
CA PHE A 55 -19.04 7.16 0.09
C PHE A 55 -17.81 6.30 -0.17
N TYR A 56 -16.63 6.82 0.17
CA TYR A 56 -15.39 6.09 -0.08
C TYR A 56 -15.22 4.89 0.87
N ARG A 57 -15.66 4.99 2.12
CA ARG A 57 -15.76 3.85 3.04
C ARG A 57 -16.62 2.74 2.43
N ASP A 58 -17.82 3.08 1.98
CA ASP A 58 -18.77 2.11 1.43
C ASP A 58 -18.26 1.49 0.12
N TYR A 59 -17.53 2.28 -0.69
CA TYR A 59 -16.81 1.78 -1.85
C TYR A 59 -15.75 0.73 -1.46
N LEU A 60 -14.92 0.98 -0.44
CA LEU A 60 -13.93 0.01 0.02
C LEU A 60 -14.59 -1.27 0.55
N LEU A 61 -15.64 -1.14 1.35
CA LEU A 61 -16.40 -2.29 1.86
C LEU A 61 -16.95 -3.13 0.69
N LYS A 62 -17.48 -2.49 -0.36
CA LYS A 62 -17.99 -3.19 -1.54
C LYS A 62 -16.91 -3.90 -2.36
N ILE A 63 -15.73 -3.30 -2.49
CA ILE A 63 -14.65 -3.82 -3.33
C ILE A 63 -13.86 -4.92 -2.63
N LEU A 64 -13.51 -4.73 -1.36
CA LEU A 64 -12.66 -5.67 -0.62
C LEU A 64 -13.43 -6.94 -0.23
N PRO A 65 -12.80 -8.13 -0.25
CA PRO A 65 -13.41 -9.36 0.23
C PRO A 65 -13.94 -9.23 1.66
N TYR A 66 -15.15 -9.74 1.90
CA TYR A 66 -15.75 -9.69 3.23
C TYR A 66 -14.94 -10.51 4.24
N LYS A 67 -14.46 -9.83 5.28
CA LYS A 67 -13.96 -10.42 6.52
C LYS A 67 -14.45 -9.56 7.69
N PRO A 68 -15.05 -10.13 8.75
CA PRO A 68 -15.63 -9.35 9.84
C PRO A 68 -14.66 -8.35 10.48
N ASN A 69 -13.41 -8.76 10.72
CA ASN A 69 -12.36 -7.91 11.28
C ASN A 69 -11.97 -6.76 10.34
N VAL A 70 -11.84 -7.03 9.03
CA VAL A 70 -11.54 -6.01 8.02
C VAL A 70 -12.64 -4.96 7.95
N TYR A 71 -13.90 -5.38 7.94
CA TYR A 71 -15.03 -4.46 7.88
C TYR A 71 -15.13 -3.60 9.14
N SER A 72 -14.98 -4.20 10.33
CA SER A 72 -14.94 -3.46 11.59
C SER A 72 -13.83 -2.41 11.57
N PHE A 73 -12.62 -2.82 11.18
CA PHE A 73 -11.48 -1.91 11.08
C PHE A 73 -11.73 -0.76 10.10
N ILE A 74 -12.33 -1.02 8.93
CA ILE A 74 -12.65 0.04 7.97
C ILE A 74 -13.65 1.04 8.56
N TYR A 75 -14.69 0.59 9.26
CA TYR A 75 -15.60 1.51 9.95
C TYR A 75 -14.87 2.38 10.97
N ASP A 76 -14.05 1.76 11.80
CA ASP A 76 -13.29 2.46 12.85
C ASP A 76 -12.31 3.46 12.22
N PHE A 77 -11.47 3.02 11.27
CA PHE A 77 -10.51 3.86 10.56
C PHE A 77 -11.17 5.09 9.93
N PHE A 78 -12.29 4.93 9.23
CA PHE A 78 -12.99 6.05 8.58
C PHE A 78 -13.65 7.00 9.59
N SER A 79 -13.96 6.54 10.82
CA SER A 79 -14.46 7.42 11.89
C SER A 79 -13.41 8.42 12.38
N TYR A 80 -12.12 8.12 12.18
CA TYR A 80 -11.00 8.99 12.53
C TYR A 80 -10.49 9.84 11.36
N LEU A 81 -11.03 9.67 10.14
CA LEU A 81 -10.61 10.50 9.03
C LEU A 81 -11.10 11.92 9.23
N GLU A 82 -10.14 12.86 9.23
CA GLU A 82 -10.45 14.25 9.05
C GLU A 82 -10.86 14.49 7.60
N ASN A 83 -10.11 14.03 6.59
CA ASN A 83 -10.39 14.35 5.19
C ASN A 83 -9.85 13.30 4.19
N LEU A 84 -10.42 13.32 2.99
CA LEU A 84 -9.91 12.61 1.80
C LEU A 84 -9.62 13.62 0.69
N ASP A 85 -8.35 13.94 0.47
CA ASP A 85 -7.91 14.92 -0.53
C ASP A 85 -7.19 14.25 -1.69
N VAL A 86 -7.32 14.78 -2.90
CA VAL A 86 -6.47 14.38 -4.03
C VAL A 86 -5.34 15.39 -4.14
N VAL A 87 -4.11 14.91 -4.13
CA VAL A 87 -2.91 15.73 -4.24
C VAL A 87 -2.14 15.35 -5.50
N PHE A 88 -1.85 16.34 -6.33
CA PHE A 88 -0.93 16.25 -7.45
C PHE A 88 0.44 16.74 -7.00
N PHE A 89 1.51 16.06 -7.40
CA PHE A 89 2.87 16.51 -7.09
C PHE A 89 3.86 16.12 -8.18
N LYS A 90 4.99 16.82 -8.21
CA LYS A 90 6.20 16.43 -8.98
C LYS A 90 7.43 16.61 -8.10
N LYS A 91 8.38 15.68 -8.22
CA LYS A 91 9.64 15.73 -7.45
C LYS A 91 10.68 16.62 -8.15
N ASN A 92 10.76 16.55 -9.47
CA ASN A 92 11.66 17.36 -10.28
C ASN A 92 10.90 18.17 -11.34
N LYS A 93 11.54 19.22 -11.87
CA LYS A 93 10.99 20.07 -12.94
C LYS A 93 10.67 19.33 -14.23
N THR A 94 11.40 18.26 -14.51
CA THR A 94 11.28 17.44 -15.72
C THR A 94 10.29 16.30 -15.58
N ASP A 95 9.81 16.02 -14.37
CA ASP A 95 8.92 14.90 -14.11
C ASP A 95 7.49 15.26 -14.48
N ASN A 96 6.72 14.25 -14.89
CA ASN A 96 5.27 14.39 -14.99
C ASN A 96 4.67 14.48 -13.59
N TYR A 97 3.48 15.08 -13.48
CA TYR A 97 2.75 15.01 -12.22
C TYR A 97 2.31 13.58 -11.94
N GLU A 98 2.43 13.21 -10.68
CA GLU A 98 1.75 12.07 -10.10
C GLU A 98 0.56 12.56 -9.27
N CYS A 99 -0.39 11.68 -8.99
CA CYS A 99 -1.49 11.98 -8.06
C CYS A 99 -1.63 10.90 -6.99
N GLU A 100 -2.11 11.31 -5.82
CA GLU A 100 -2.40 10.44 -4.67
C GLU A 100 -3.73 10.85 -4.04
N LEU A 101 -4.47 9.85 -3.55
CA LEU A 101 -5.56 10.07 -2.60
C LEU A 101 -4.99 10.02 -1.18
N VAL A 102 -5.18 11.09 -0.44
CA VAL A 102 -4.59 11.32 0.88
C VAL A 102 -5.67 11.21 1.96
N TYR A 103 -5.44 10.27 2.86
CA TYR A 103 -6.26 9.97 4.03
C TYR A 103 -5.70 10.74 5.22
N SER A 104 -6.26 11.92 5.50
CA SER A 104 -5.87 12.75 6.65
C SER A 104 -6.61 12.27 7.90
N LEU A 105 -5.90 11.86 8.95
CA LEU A 105 -6.53 11.49 10.22
C LEU A 105 -6.74 12.72 11.11
N LYS A 106 -7.77 12.70 11.96
CA LYS A 106 -8.06 13.76 12.92
C LYS A 106 -7.25 13.54 14.20
N ASP A 107 -6.67 14.62 14.74
CA ASP A 107 -5.98 14.64 16.04
C ASP A 107 -4.80 13.64 16.18
N ILE A 108 -4.31 13.09 15.06
CA ILE A 108 -3.19 12.13 14.99
C ILE A 108 -2.18 12.67 13.98
N ASP A 109 -0.89 12.66 14.33
CA ASP A 109 0.24 13.05 13.45
C ASP A 109 0.55 11.91 12.46
N THR A 110 -0.46 11.48 11.71
CA THR A 110 -0.34 10.40 10.71
C THR A 110 -1.36 10.58 9.59
N PHE A 111 -0.98 10.16 8.40
CA PHE A 111 -1.83 10.11 7.23
C PHE A 111 -1.41 8.95 6.32
N PHE A 112 -2.29 8.59 5.40
CA PHE A 112 -2.02 7.57 4.39
C PHE A 112 -2.17 8.15 2.99
N ARG A 113 -1.46 7.57 2.03
CA ARG A 113 -1.39 8.02 0.64
C ARG A 113 -1.53 6.81 -0.26
N GLY A 114 -2.57 6.79 -1.07
CA GLY A 114 -2.80 5.73 -2.06
C GLY A 114 -2.69 6.27 -3.47
N LYS A 115 -1.97 5.56 -4.35
CA LYS A 115 -1.91 5.89 -5.77
C LYS A 115 -3.18 5.47 -6.51
N GLU A 116 -3.33 5.91 -7.75
CA GLU A 116 -4.46 5.55 -8.59
C GLU A 116 -4.62 4.03 -8.75
N PRO A 117 -5.84 3.52 -8.97
CA PRO A 117 -6.08 2.09 -9.15
C PRO A 117 -5.49 1.56 -10.46
N LEU A 118 -5.24 0.25 -10.51
CA LEU A 118 -4.89 -0.47 -11.74
C LEU A 118 -6.14 -0.96 -12.49
N GLU A 119 -6.03 -1.00 -13.81
CA GLU A 119 -7.03 -1.61 -14.68
C GLU A 119 -7.01 -3.15 -14.59
N GLU A 120 -8.14 -3.79 -14.90
CA GLU A 120 -8.24 -5.26 -14.80
C GLU A 120 -7.23 -6.00 -15.67
N ILE A 121 -6.87 -5.44 -16.82
CA ILE A 121 -5.86 -6.02 -17.71
C ILE A 121 -4.45 -5.94 -17.11
N GLU A 122 -4.12 -4.85 -16.41
CA GLU A 122 -2.84 -4.70 -15.72
C GLU A 122 -2.73 -5.71 -14.59
N ILE A 123 -3.79 -5.87 -13.78
CA ILE A 123 -3.85 -6.84 -12.68
C ILE A 123 -3.67 -8.28 -13.21
N LYS A 124 -4.32 -8.63 -14.34
CA LYS A 124 -4.14 -9.93 -15.00
C LYS A 124 -2.69 -10.14 -15.46
N ASN A 125 -2.08 -9.12 -16.05
CA ASN A 125 -0.70 -9.19 -16.53
C ASN A 125 0.29 -9.34 -15.37
N ILE A 126 0.09 -8.61 -14.27
CA ILE A 126 0.90 -8.74 -13.05
C ILE A 126 0.81 -10.17 -12.53
N ASN A 127 -0.41 -10.70 -12.35
CA ASN A 127 -0.60 -12.04 -11.81
C ASN A 127 0.00 -13.14 -12.71
N ALA A 128 -0.05 -12.95 -14.04
CA ALA A 128 0.54 -13.87 -15.01
C ALA A 128 2.09 -13.88 -15.03
N SER A 129 2.75 -12.90 -14.38
CA SER A 129 4.21 -12.85 -14.28
C SER A 129 4.80 -13.75 -13.18
N PHE A 130 3.93 -14.37 -12.37
CA PHE A 130 4.30 -15.27 -11.28
C PHE A 130 3.83 -16.69 -11.57
N GLU A 131 4.65 -17.69 -11.20
CA GLU A 131 4.28 -19.10 -11.33
C GLU A 131 3.11 -19.47 -10.42
N MET A 132 3.02 -18.83 -9.26
CA MET A 132 1.89 -18.95 -8.34
C MET A 132 1.12 -17.65 -8.25
N LEU A 133 -0.21 -17.78 -8.23
CA LEU A 133 -1.13 -16.65 -8.24
C LEU A 133 -0.97 -15.84 -6.96
N LEU A 134 -0.77 -14.52 -7.10
CA LEU A 134 -0.76 -13.59 -5.98
C LEU A 134 -2.08 -13.65 -5.19
N PRO A 135 -2.08 -13.30 -3.89
CA PRO A 135 -3.28 -13.30 -3.06
C PRO A 135 -4.41 -12.50 -3.67
N ARG A 136 -5.63 -13.03 -3.60
CA ARG A 136 -6.80 -12.41 -4.25
C ARG A 136 -7.13 -11.07 -3.61
N ASP A 137 -6.97 -10.97 -2.30
CA ASP A 137 -7.23 -9.76 -1.54
C ASP A 137 -6.23 -8.64 -1.89
N TYR A 138 -4.96 -8.97 -2.12
CA TYR A 138 -3.96 -8.05 -2.68
C TYR A 138 -4.33 -7.61 -4.11
N LEU A 139 -4.67 -8.54 -5.01
CA LEU A 139 -5.09 -8.18 -6.37
C LEU A 139 -6.35 -7.31 -6.37
N THR A 140 -7.24 -7.52 -5.40
CA THR A 140 -8.44 -6.69 -5.22
C THR A 140 -8.09 -5.31 -4.68
N PHE A 141 -7.13 -5.22 -3.75
CA PHE A 141 -6.61 -3.96 -3.26
C PHE A 141 -5.98 -3.11 -4.38
N LEU A 142 -5.31 -3.72 -5.35
CA LEU A 142 -4.76 -3.00 -6.51
C LEU A 142 -5.83 -2.31 -7.37
N LYS A 143 -7.11 -2.72 -7.27
CA LYS A 143 -8.26 -2.03 -7.89
C LYS A 143 -8.67 -0.75 -7.15
N VAL A 144 -8.14 -0.52 -5.96
CA VAL A 144 -8.33 0.69 -5.15
C VAL A 144 -7.09 1.57 -5.26
N HIS A 145 -5.92 0.98 -4.99
CA HIS A 145 -4.64 1.66 -5.00
C HIS A 145 -3.55 0.76 -5.58
N LYS A 146 -2.88 1.21 -6.64
CA LYS A 146 -1.73 0.47 -7.19
C LYS A 146 -0.53 0.41 -6.24
N SER A 147 -0.42 1.37 -5.32
CA SER A 147 0.57 1.46 -4.25
C SER A 147 0.02 2.28 -3.06
N PHE A 148 0.57 2.10 -1.86
CA PHE A 148 0.02 2.72 -0.65
C PHE A 148 1.05 2.89 0.45
N SER A 149 1.08 4.06 1.09
CA SER A 149 2.10 4.40 2.09
C SER A 149 1.49 5.15 3.28
N LYS A 150 2.12 5.02 4.45
CA LYS A 150 1.86 5.77 5.68
C LYS A 150 2.92 6.84 5.84
N ASN A 151 2.53 8.10 5.99
CA ASN A 151 3.47 9.21 6.12
C ASN A 151 4.52 9.22 4.98
N ASP A 152 5.81 9.33 5.34
CA ASP A 152 6.97 9.31 4.46
C ASP A 152 7.56 7.91 4.21
N ASP A 153 6.86 6.86 4.62
CA ASP A 153 7.24 5.48 4.36
C ASP A 153 7.28 5.16 2.85
N THR A 154 8.12 4.18 2.50
CA THR A 154 8.14 3.60 1.15
C THR A 154 6.80 2.93 0.87
N GLY A 155 6.31 2.11 1.80
CA GLY A 155 4.98 1.52 1.73
C GLY A 155 4.90 0.31 0.80
N VAL A 156 3.67 -0.01 0.39
CA VAL A 156 3.33 -1.04 -0.58
C VAL A 156 3.84 -0.60 -1.96
N PHE A 157 4.59 -1.46 -2.63
CA PHE A 157 5.11 -1.19 -3.96
C PHE A 157 4.00 -1.06 -5.00
N ASP A 158 4.30 -0.38 -6.10
CA ASP A 158 3.44 -0.42 -7.28
C ASP A 158 3.34 -1.87 -7.78
N GLY A 159 2.11 -2.39 -7.91
CA GLY A 159 1.89 -3.76 -8.37
C GLY A 159 2.59 -4.09 -9.69
N ARG A 160 2.81 -3.08 -10.56
CA ARG A 160 3.45 -3.24 -11.87
C ARG A 160 4.95 -3.54 -11.80
N ILE A 161 5.62 -3.16 -10.71
CA ILE A 161 7.05 -3.39 -10.53
C ILE A 161 7.35 -4.60 -9.63
N LEU A 162 6.32 -5.30 -9.14
CA LEU A 162 6.47 -6.34 -8.11
C LEU A 162 7.44 -7.46 -8.54
N LYS A 163 7.43 -7.82 -9.83
CA LYS A 163 8.34 -8.85 -10.37
C LYS A 163 9.79 -8.36 -10.40
N ASP A 164 9.99 -7.11 -10.77
CA ASP A 164 11.32 -6.49 -10.76
C ASP A 164 11.85 -6.37 -9.32
N MET A 165 10.99 -5.98 -8.37
CA MET A 165 11.32 -5.94 -6.94
C MET A 165 11.67 -7.34 -6.40
N GLN A 166 10.99 -8.39 -6.85
CA GLN A 166 11.39 -9.76 -6.51
C GLN A 166 12.80 -10.08 -7.02
N ASN A 167 13.11 -9.75 -8.28
CA ASN A 167 14.43 -10.01 -8.85
C ASN A 167 15.53 -9.20 -8.15
N GLU A 168 15.26 -7.93 -7.83
CA GLU A 168 16.17 -7.08 -7.05
C GLU A 168 16.41 -7.63 -5.65
N PHE A 169 15.36 -8.11 -4.98
CA PHE A 169 15.46 -8.74 -3.67
C PHE A 169 16.30 -10.03 -3.71
N ILE A 170 16.10 -10.89 -4.71
CA ILE A 170 16.91 -12.10 -4.89
C ILE A 170 18.39 -11.72 -5.06
N ASN A 171 18.69 -10.79 -5.97
CA ASN A 171 20.05 -10.32 -6.20
C ASN A 171 20.67 -9.71 -4.93
N PHE A 172 19.88 -8.94 -4.18
CA PHE A 172 20.31 -8.35 -2.92
C PHE A 172 20.72 -9.41 -1.88
N VAL A 173 19.92 -10.46 -1.71
CA VAL A 173 20.23 -11.55 -0.78
C VAL A 173 21.42 -12.38 -1.25
N GLU A 174 21.48 -12.70 -2.54
CA GLU A 174 22.60 -13.46 -3.13
C GLU A 174 23.93 -12.71 -2.99
N ASN A 175 23.94 -11.39 -3.22
CA ASN A 175 25.12 -10.54 -3.06
C ASN A 175 25.66 -10.49 -1.62
N LYS A 176 24.80 -10.68 -0.61
CA LYS A 176 25.22 -10.78 0.78
C LYS A 176 25.91 -12.11 1.11
N ASN A 177 25.88 -13.10 0.21
CA ASN A 177 26.32 -14.49 0.48
C ASN A 177 25.68 -15.08 1.75
N SER A 178 24.48 -14.62 2.11
CA SER A 178 23.81 -14.97 3.36
C SER A 178 22.56 -15.80 3.07
N GLN A 179 22.40 -16.91 3.79
CA GLN A 179 21.22 -17.78 3.67
C GLN A 179 20.07 -17.21 4.48
N ILE A 180 18.89 -17.06 3.88
CA ILE A 180 17.69 -16.66 4.63
C ILE A 180 17.27 -17.82 5.53
N ARG A 181 16.91 -17.50 6.78
CA ARG A 181 16.42 -18.51 7.73
C ARG A 181 15.06 -18.15 8.31
N SER A 182 14.30 -19.18 8.65
CA SER A 182 13.16 -19.10 9.57
C SER A 182 13.42 -20.15 10.63
N ASP A 183 13.77 -19.72 11.85
CA ASP A 183 14.25 -20.61 12.91
C ASP A 183 15.39 -21.52 12.42
N SER A 184 15.14 -22.84 12.32
CA SER A 184 16.11 -23.85 11.90
C SER A 184 16.07 -24.19 10.40
N PHE A 185 15.15 -23.59 9.64
CA PHE A 185 14.94 -23.86 8.21
C PHE A 185 15.61 -22.82 7.32
N PHE A 186 16.13 -23.29 6.18
CA PHE A 186 16.61 -22.43 5.11
C PHE A 186 15.48 -22.08 4.15
N ILE A 187 15.42 -20.80 3.78
CA ILE A 187 14.41 -20.27 2.86
C ILE A 187 15.10 -19.89 1.55
N ASP A 188 14.57 -20.37 0.43
CA ASP A 188 15.01 -19.93 -0.90
C ASP A 188 14.47 -18.51 -1.17
N PRO A 189 15.32 -17.50 -1.43
CA PRO A 189 14.87 -16.14 -1.70
C PRO A 189 13.86 -16.03 -2.84
N LYS A 190 13.87 -16.96 -3.81
CA LYS A 190 12.92 -17.00 -4.93
C LYS A 190 11.49 -17.30 -4.50
N THR A 191 11.32 -17.81 -3.29
CA THR A 191 10.01 -18.09 -2.69
C THR A 191 9.38 -16.89 -2.00
N LEU A 192 10.10 -15.76 -1.94
CA LEU A 192 9.62 -14.52 -1.35
C LEU A 192 9.33 -13.51 -2.45
N ILE A 193 8.15 -12.91 -2.39
CA ILE A 193 7.73 -11.82 -3.28
C ILE A 193 7.53 -10.57 -2.42
N PRO A 194 8.50 -9.65 -2.37
CA PRO A 194 8.39 -8.45 -1.55
C PRO A 194 7.32 -7.52 -2.12
N PHE A 195 6.33 -7.16 -1.31
CA PHE A 195 5.25 -6.24 -1.71
C PHE A 195 5.26 -4.93 -0.93
N TYR A 196 6.04 -4.85 0.15
CA TYR A 196 6.18 -3.67 0.99
C TYR A 196 7.62 -3.53 1.49
N GLN A 197 8.07 -2.29 1.67
CA GLN A 197 9.34 -1.94 2.31
C GLN A 197 9.15 -0.87 3.37
N CYS A 198 9.89 -1.00 4.47
CA CYS A 198 9.85 -0.06 5.61
C CYS A 198 10.91 1.03 5.46
N TYR A 199 10.52 2.30 5.26
CA TYR A 199 11.39 3.50 5.27
C TYR A 199 12.71 3.36 4.49
N ASN A 200 12.68 2.77 3.30
CA ASN A 200 13.88 2.46 2.47
C ASN A 200 14.95 1.63 3.20
N LYS A 201 14.59 0.94 4.28
CA LYS A 201 15.46 -0.02 4.97
C LYS A 201 15.40 -1.36 4.26
N GLU A 202 16.38 -2.20 4.52
CA GLU A 202 16.43 -3.58 4.03
C GLU A 202 15.45 -4.48 4.82
N SER A 203 14.19 -4.07 4.95
CA SER A 203 13.17 -4.74 5.73
C SER A 203 11.88 -4.76 4.94
N PHE A 204 11.40 -5.97 4.64
CA PHE A 204 10.34 -6.18 3.66
C PHE A 204 9.21 -7.00 4.27
N GLN A 205 8.01 -6.82 3.74
CA GLN A 205 6.95 -7.80 3.89
C GLN A 205 6.78 -8.51 2.55
N CYS A 206 6.77 -9.84 2.62
CA CYS A 206 6.86 -10.71 1.46
C CYS A 206 5.68 -11.69 1.44
N PHE A 207 5.06 -11.88 0.26
CA PHE A 207 4.25 -13.06 0.05
C PHE A 207 5.17 -14.28 0.01
N PHE A 208 4.84 -15.28 0.82
CA PHE A 208 5.64 -16.49 0.92
C PHE A 208 5.00 -17.63 0.14
N THR A 209 5.64 -18.01 -0.95
CA THR A 209 5.12 -18.97 -1.92
C THR A 209 5.02 -20.39 -1.37
N GLN A 210 5.61 -20.69 -0.21
CA GLN A 210 5.52 -22.02 0.43
C GLN A 210 4.55 -22.06 1.61
N TRP A 211 3.81 -20.98 1.89
CA TRP A 211 2.91 -20.90 3.04
C TRP A 211 1.50 -20.45 2.66
N PHE A 212 0.53 -21.35 2.82
CA PHE A 212 -0.88 -21.15 2.43
C PHE A 212 -1.85 -21.36 3.61
N PRO A 213 -1.87 -20.45 4.60
CA PRO A 213 -2.63 -20.67 5.83
C PRO A 213 -4.15 -20.67 5.66
N ILE A 214 -4.66 -20.13 4.55
CA ILE A 214 -6.10 -20.05 4.22
C ILE A 214 -6.36 -20.32 2.73
N GLU A 215 -5.63 -21.26 2.13
CA GLU A 215 -5.67 -21.58 0.68
C GLU A 215 -5.16 -20.46 -0.25
N GLU A 216 -4.70 -19.34 0.31
CA GLU A 216 -3.99 -18.26 -0.39
C GLU A 216 -2.63 -18.00 0.28
N MET A 217 -1.68 -17.40 -0.44
CA MET A 217 -0.34 -17.12 0.08
C MET A 217 -0.38 -16.19 1.30
N GLY A 218 0.35 -16.58 2.34
CA GLY A 218 0.56 -15.77 3.52
C GLY A 218 1.70 -14.74 3.40
N ASN A 219 1.70 -13.87 4.39
CA ASN A 219 2.63 -12.83 4.79
C ASN A 219 3.84 -13.14 5.67
N VAL A 220 5.10 -12.94 5.26
CA VAL A 220 6.22 -12.97 6.22
C VAL A 220 7.07 -11.71 6.17
N TYR A 221 7.49 -11.26 7.35
CA TYR A 221 8.43 -10.17 7.49
C TYR A 221 9.85 -10.69 7.26
N TYR A 222 10.63 -10.00 6.45
CA TYR A 222 12.06 -10.22 6.28
C TYR A 222 12.85 -9.10 6.95
N SER A 223 13.79 -9.48 7.83
CA SER A 223 14.81 -8.60 8.43
C SER A 223 16.12 -8.73 7.66
N GLY A 224 16.54 -7.68 6.95
CA GLY A 224 17.85 -7.63 6.29
C GLY A 224 19.04 -7.48 7.23
N LEU A 225 18.79 -7.12 8.50
CA LEU A 225 19.82 -7.10 9.55
C LEU A 225 20.25 -8.51 9.93
N ASP A 226 19.26 -9.37 10.18
CA ASP A 226 19.49 -10.75 10.66
C ASP A 226 19.47 -11.79 9.53
N ASN A 227 19.04 -11.35 8.33
CA ASN A 227 18.77 -12.20 7.17
C ASN A 227 17.79 -13.35 7.53
N GLN A 228 16.71 -13.00 8.23
CA GLN A 228 15.70 -13.93 8.70
C GLN A 228 14.32 -13.48 8.27
N ILE A 229 13.45 -14.46 8.04
CA ILE A 229 12.02 -14.22 8.02
C ILE A 229 11.40 -14.53 9.37
N SER A 230 10.27 -13.89 9.64
CA SER A 230 9.44 -14.17 10.79
C SER A 230 9.06 -15.64 10.94
N ASP A 231 8.80 -16.05 12.19
CA ASP A 231 8.24 -17.37 12.49
C ASP A 231 6.74 -17.41 12.12
N TYR A 232 6.46 -18.02 10.97
CA TYR A 232 5.11 -18.19 10.45
C TYR A 232 4.43 -19.48 10.96
N HIS A 233 5.14 -20.33 11.72
CA HIS A 233 4.57 -21.51 12.37
C HIS A 233 3.82 -21.13 13.65
N ASN A 234 4.28 -20.11 14.37
CA ASN A 234 3.61 -19.60 15.56
C ASN A 234 2.53 -18.55 15.20
N MET A 235 1.32 -19.04 14.89
CA MET A 235 0.20 -18.19 14.47
C MET A 235 -0.64 -17.61 15.62
N LEU A 236 -0.25 -17.80 16.88
CA LEU A 236 -1.06 -17.34 18.01
C LEU A 236 -1.05 -15.81 18.13
N ASN A 237 0.04 -15.14 17.74
CA ASN A 237 0.19 -13.68 17.78
C ASN A 237 0.84 -13.13 16.50
N SER A 238 0.07 -13.01 15.40
CA SER A 238 0.56 -12.47 14.12
C SER A 238 1.20 -11.09 14.21
N SER A 239 0.76 -10.22 15.13
CA SER A 239 1.35 -8.90 15.37
C SER A 239 2.74 -8.98 16.00
N GLU A 240 3.00 -10.00 16.83
CA GLU A 240 4.30 -10.21 17.46
C GLU A 240 5.27 -10.89 16.50
N THR A 241 4.76 -11.85 15.72
CA THR A 241 5.59 -12.56 14.74
C THR A 241 5.77 -11.77 13.44
N LEU A 242 4.93 -10.76 13.16
CA LEU A 242 4.88 -10.08 11.87
C LEU A 242 4.59 -11.01 10.69
N SER A 243 3.91 -12.14 10.96
CA SER A 243 3.44 -13.08 9.94
C SER A 243 1.92 -13.09 9.87
N PHE A 244 1.37 -12.86 8.69
CA PHE A 244 -0.07 -12.65 8.49
C PHE A 244 -0.66 -13.67 7.54
N LYS A 245 -1.87 -14.17 7.86
CA LYS A 245 -2.53 -15.17 7.01
C LYS A 245 -3.00 -14.62 5.67
N SER A 246 -3.12 -13.31 5.55
CA SER A 246 -3.58 -12.63 4.34
C SER A 246 -3.00 -11.23 4.23
N PHE A 247 -3.07 -10.64 3.02
CA PHE A 247 -2.66 -9.26 2.82
C PHE A 247 -3.53 -8.30 3.63
N LEU A 248 -4.84 -8.54 3.73
CA LEU A 248 -5.72 -7.64 4.49
C LEU A 248 -5.47 -7.66 5.99
N ASP A 249 -5.07 -8.79 6.57
CA ASP A 249 -4.69 -8.84 7.99
C ASP A 249 -3.42 -8.00 8.25
N TRP A 250 -2.47 -8.05 7.32
CA TRP A 250 -1.29 -7.18 7.34
C TRP A 250 -1.66 -5.70 7.14
N LEU A 251 -2.57 -5.40 6.21
CA LEU A 251 -3.00 -4.03 5.91
C LEU A 251 -3.66 -3.38 7.14
N ILE A 252 -4.50 -4.14 7.86
CA ILE A 252 -5.06 -3.69 9.15
C ILE A 252 -3.93 -3.35 10.11
N PHE A 253 -2.98 -4.26 10.33
CA PHE A 253 -1.85 -4.03 11.23
C PHE A 253 -1.03 -2.80 10.83
N TYR A 254 -0.78 -2.60 9.54
CA TYR A 254 -0.03 -1.46 9.01
C TYR A 254 -0.76 -0.12 9.23
N MET A 255 -2.07 -0.13 8.99
CA MET A 255 -2.93 1.04 9.11
C MET A 255 -3.35 1.34 10.54
N ASP A 256 -3.22 0.39 11.45
CA ASP A 256 -3.55 0.58 12.85
C ASP A 256 -2.61 1.64 13.45
N VAL A 257 -3.23 2.68 13.99
CA VAL A 257 -2.59 3.79 14.71
C VAL A 257 -3.13 3.90 16.13
N PHE A 258 -4.04 3.00 16.52
CA PHE A 258 -4.78 3.03 17.79
C PHE A 258 -4.20 2.05 18.82
N SER A 259 -3.28 1.19 18.39
CA SER A 259 -2.58 0.19 19.23
C SER A 259 -1.21 0.66 19.72
N LEU A 260 -0.90 1.96 19.64
CA LEU A 260 0.36 2.58 20.09
C LEU A 260 0.22 3.31 21.42
#